data_AF-A0A972LF22-F1
#
_entry.id   AF-A0A972LF22-F1
#
_cell.length_a   1.000
_cell.length_b   1.000
_cell.length_c   1.000
_cell.angle_alpha   90.00
_cell.angle_beta   90.00
_cell.angle_gamma   90.00
#
_symmetry.space_group_name_H-M   'P 1'
#
loop_
_entity.id
_entity.type
_entity.pdbx_description
1 polymer ?
#
loop_
_entity_poly.entity_id
_entity_poly.type
_entity_poly.pdbx_seq_one_letter_code
_entity_poly.pdbx_strand_id
1 'polypeptide(L)'
;MARLDLRCKAEIPVRVLLGNGGTDVNVEVVTRDIGLNGICLYPSFVAQENQKIRLKASFDDLGECELEGKVLRVAKEGIAVKFLNHTRDSKWLIWNYLKTQLSYKKECIYCHNIIDNEENDRCEHCGMVINFTEENFLDTYEDELLKRWTGFLDNALEDFTERMEALKKEYTIMDPESILKRIDTIVTDFLEKADIVETNVSDETILKRLRTHVLQKTEPVFSQSYCFTRVRTWPQGHQGDYKTLEHIYRKMPLSEGLGYYLDYYILHCKLGEAVRNRIKILQNLLENELLQRHQPRILNIACGSCRELYGISPQILSSGARITCIDTDEDALSYAFSRLEITGSIRRVNFKKYNALRMFDHELNLIHIGMQDVIYSVGLFDYLETDFLIKLFEALYMLLNPGGRLIAAFKDAHKYRHTMFHWLVDWDGFKQRTEEDFLYIFHRAGISSEKITSLRDSTGAIIFYLIDKN
;
A
#
# COMPACT_ATOMS: atom_id res chain seq x y z
N MET A 1 -23.02 -12.13 -7.28
CA MET A 1 -22.62 -11.49 -8.54
C MET A 1 -22.01 -12.57 -9.44
N ALA A 2 -22.35 -12.60 -10.73
CA ALA A 2 -21.72 -13.53 -11.68
C ALA A 2 -20.20 -13.29 -11.72
N ARG A 3 -19.41 -14.35 -11.91
CA ARG A 3 -17.96 -14.20 -12.08
C ARG A 3 -17.73 -13.49 -13.42
N LEU A 4 -17.07 -12.33 -13.38
CA LEU A 4 -16.90 -11.49 -14.57
C LEU A 4 -15.61 -11.74 -15.34
N ASP A 5 -14.68 -12.53 -14.79
CA ASP A 5 -13.40 -12.86 -15.44
C ASP A 5 -13.57 -13.80 -16.63
N LEU A 6 -12.93 -13.48 -17.76
CA LEU A 6 -12.89 -14.35 -18.95
C LEU A 6 -12.06 -15.59 -18.62
N ARG A 7 -12.70 -16.75 -18.45
CA ARG A 7 -12.02 -17.95 -17.95
C ARG A 7 -12.46 -19.23 -18.66
N CYS A 8 -11.50 -20.12 -18.91
CA CYS A 8 -11.76 -21.47 -19.38
C CYS A 8 -10.95 -22.51 -18.59
N LYS A 9 -11.38 -23.77 -18.68
CA LYS A 9 -10.53 -24.89 -18.27
C LYS A 9 -9.41 -25.05 -19.29
N ALA A 10 -8.21 -25.30 -18.82
CA ALA A 10 -7.01 -25.44 -19.64
C ALA A 10 -5.95 -26.19 -18.85
N GLU A 11 -5.12 -27.00 -19.50
CA GLU A 11 -3.98 -27.71 -18.91
C GLU A 11 -2.67 -27.17 -19.48
N ILE A 12 -2.38 -25.90 -19.18
CA ILE A 12 -1.19 -25.19 -19.67
C ILE A 12 -0.02 -25.48 -18.72
N PRO A 13 1.18 -25.83 -19.21
CA PRO A 13 2.37 -25.92 -18.38
C PRO A 13 2.74 -24.58 -17.76
N VAL A 14 2.98 -24.58 -16.44
CA VAL A 14 3.39 -23.39 -15.68
C VAL A 14 4.55 -23.75 -14.76
N ARG A 15 5.64 -23.00 -14.89
CA ARG A 15 6.73 -23.01 -13.92
C ARG A 15 6.49 -21.92 -12.88
N VAL A 16 6.28 -22.32 -11.64
CA VAL A 16 6.20 -21.40 -10.51
C VAL A 16 7.60 -21.18 -9.97
N LEU A 17 8.04 -19.93 -9.95
CA LEU A 17 9.31 -19.51 -9.36
C LEU A 17 9.02 -19.11 -7.91
N LEU A 18 9.19 -20.08 -7.00
CA LEU A 18 9.04 -19.86 -5.57
C LEU A 18 10.38 -19.43 -5.00
N GLY A 19 10.51 -18.14 -4.76
CA GLY A 19 11.74 -17.62 -4.26
C GLY A 19 11.94 -16.19 -4.68
N ASN A 20 13.08 -15.73 -4.24
CA ASN A 20 13.35 -14.34 -4.10
C ASN A 20 14.71 -14.05 -4.76
N GLY A 21 14.80 -14.34 -6.07
CA GLY A 21 15.86 -13.85 -6.94
C GLY A 21 17.29 -14.32 -6.63
N GLY A 22 17.44 -15.45 -5.94
CA GLY A 22 18.77 -16.01 -5.59
C GLY A 22 18.81 -17.53 -5.46
N THR A 23 17.72 -18.14 -5.00
CA THR A 23 17.50 -19.60 -4.95
C THR A 23 16.04 -19.89 -5.28
N ASP A 24 15.63 -19.63 -6.51
CA ASP A 24 14.25 -19.90 -6.93
C ASP A 24 14.02 -21.42 -6.97
N VAL A 25 13.15 -21.90 -6.09
CA VAL A 25 12.63 -23.27 -6.15
C VAL A 25 11.61 -23.28 -7.27
N ASN A 26 11.94 -24.03 -8.33
CA ASN A 26 11.03 -24.19 -9.47
C ASN A 26 10.04 -25.31 -9.16
N VAL A 27 8.75 -24.99 -9.17
CA VAL A 27 7.68 -25.97 -9.09
C VAL A 27 7.00 -26.01 -10.45
N GLU A 28 7.11 -27.15 -11.13
CA GLU A 28 6.39 -27.40 -12.38
C GLU A 28 4.97 -27.85 -12.04
N VAL A 29 3.98 -27.12 -12.53
CA VAL A 29 2.55 -27.40 -12.37
C VAL A 29 1.83 -27.20 -13.70
N VAL A 30 0.56 -27.57 -13.77
CA VAL A 30 -0.33 -27.20 -14.88
C VAL A 30 -1.44 -26.29 -14.39
N THR A 31 -2.07 -25.58 -15.31
CA THR A 31 -3.34 -24.93 -15.01
C THR A 31 -4.44 -25.97 -14.88
N ARG A 32 -5.43 -25.68 -14.05
CA ARG A 32 -6.77 -26.27 -14.12
C ARG A 32 -7.71 -25.36 -14.89
N ASP A 33 -7.60 -24.07 -14.61
CA ASP A 33 -8.28 -23.03 -15.35
C ASP A 33 -7.33 -21.85 -15.50
N ILE A 34 -7.51 -21.13 -16.60
CA ILE A 34 -6.87 -19.86 -16.86
C ILE A 34 -7.92 -18.82 -17.19
N GLY A 35 -7.75 -17.63 -16.65
CA GLY A 35 -8.53 -16.47 -17.03
C GLY A 35 -7.65 -15.25 -17.28
N LEU A 36 -8.26 -14.17 -17.76
CA LEU A 36 -7.53 -12.96 -18.12
C LEU A 36 -6.85 -12.33 -16.88
N ASN A 37 -7.45 -12.49 -15.70
CA ASN A 37 -7.00 -11.83 -14.48
C ASN A 37 -6.44 -12.78 -13.41
N GLY A 38 -6.38 -14.09 -13.68
CA GLY A 38 -5.86 -15.06 -12.74
C GLY A 38 -5.85 -16.49 -13.26
N ILE A 39 -5.34 -17.40 -12.45
CA ILE A 39 -5.06 -18.78 -12.83
C ILE A 39 -5.32 -19.70 -11.62
N CYS A 40 -5.67 -20.94 -11.90
CA CYS A 40 -5.74 -21.99 -10.87
C CYS A 40 -4.73 -23.07 -11.22
N LEU A 41 -3.78 -23.32 -10.31
CA LEU A 41 -2.65 -24.22 -10.49
C LEU A 41 -2.92 -25.58 -9.87
N TYR A 42 -2.44 -26.65 -10.50
CA TYR A 42 -2.57 -28.03 -10.08
C TYR A 42 -1.34 -28.88 -10.49
N PRO A 43 -0.86 -29.82 -9.66
CA PRO A 43 -1.29 -30.11 -8.30
C PRO A 43 -0.96 -28.96 -7.33
N SER A 44 -1.60 -28.98 -6.15
CA SER A 44 -1.31 -28.01 -5.10
C SER A 44 0.12 -28.19 -4.57
N PHE A 45 0.76 -27.10 -4.17
CA PHE A 45 2.11 -27.06 -3.60
C PHE A 45 2.14 -26.21 -2.33
N VAL A 46 3.30 -26.17 -1.65
CA VAL A 46 3.43 -25.38 -0.43
C VAL A 46 3.47 -23.89 -0.79
N ALA A 47 2.41 -23.17 -0.46
CA ALA A 47 2.28 -21.73 -0.61
C ALA A 47 1.45 -21.17 0.55
N GLN A 48 1.52 -19.85 0.75
CA GLN A 48 0.71 -19.14 1.74
C GLN A 48 -0.28 -18.20 1.05
N GLU A 49 -1.46 -17.99 1.65
CA GLU A 49 -2.37 -16.94 1.19
C GLU A 49 -1.69 -15.57 1.29
N ASN A 50 -1.96 -14.71 0.30
CA ASN A 50 -1.29 -13.43 0.07
C ASN A 50 0.17 -13.49 -0.39
N GLN A 51 0.78 -14.67 -0.49
CA GLN A 51 2.14 -14.81 -1.01
C GLN A 51 2.21 -14.31 -2.47
N LYS A 52 3.22 -13.49 -2.77
CA LYS A 52 3.58 -13.13 -4.15
C LYS A 52 4.43 -14.23 -4.76
N ILE A 53 4.13 -14.59 -6.00
CA ILE A 53 4.85 -15.61 -6.77
C ILE A 53 5.07 -15.12 -8.20
N ARG A 54 6.16 -15.57 -8.83
CA ARG A 54 6.37 -15.40 -10.26
C ARG A 54 5.98 -16.69 -10.98
N LEU A 55 5.30 -16.54 -12.11
CA LEU A 55 4.76 -17.61 -12.92
C LEU A 55 5.32 -17.48 -14.32
N LYS A 56 5.82 -18.56 -14.89
CA LYS A 56 6.17 -18.63 -16.30
C LYS A 56 5.23 -19.63 -16.97
N ALA A 57 4.27 -19.12 -17.74
CA ALA A 57 3.25 -19.93 -18.42
C ALA A 57 3.61 -20.11 -19.91
N SER A 58 3.47 -21.33 -20.42
CA SER A 58 3.86 -21.72 -21.78
C SER A 58 2.64 -22.08 -22.62
N PHE A 59 2.26 -21.22 -23.55
CA PHE A 59 1.03 -21.29 -24.33
C PHE A 59 1.28 -21.86 -25.73
N ASP A 60 1.66 -23.14 -25.81
CA ASP A 60 1.86 -23.87 -27.07
C ASP A 60 2.50 -22.98 -28.18
N ASP A 61 1.83 -22.82 -29.33
CA ASP A 61 2.29 -22.05 -30.49
C ASP A 61 2.31 -20.52 -30.29
N LEU A 62 1.74 -20.01 -29.20
CA LEU A 62 1.68 -18.57 -28.89
C LEU A 62 2.91 -18.09 -28.12
N GLY A 63 3.69 -19.00 -27.53
CA GLY A 63 4.91 -18.70 -26.78
C GLY A 63 4.73 -18.64 -25.27
N GLU A 64 5.69 -18.04 -24.56
CA GLU A 64 5.73 -18.01 -23.09
C GLU A 64 5.58 -16.59 -22.57
N CYS A 65 4.93 -16.42 -21.41
CA CYS A 65 4.93 -15.15 -20.70
C CYS A 65 5.27 -15.33 -19.21
N GLU A 66 5.95 -14.33 -18.65
CA GLU A 66 6.19 -14.23 -17.21
C GLU A 66 5.14 -13.31 -16.59
N LEU A 67 4.60 -13.74 -15.46
CA LEU A 67 3.51 -13.09 -14.74
C LEU A 67 3.86 -13.01 -13.26
N GLU A 68 3.53 -11.89 -12.64
CA GLU A 68 3.48 -11.80 -11.18
C GLU A 68 2.07 -12.09 -10.69
N GLY A 69 1.97 -12.94 -9.67
CA GLY A 69 0.71 -13.34 -9.09
C GLY A 69 0.70 -13.25 -7.56
N LYS A 70 -0.49 -13.06 -7.00
CA LYS A 70 -0.76 -13.16 -5.57
C LYS A 70 -1.62 -14.38 -5.30
N VAL A 71 -1.17 -15.25 -4.41
CA VAL A 71 -1.94 -16.42 -3.98
C VAL A 71 -3.18 -15.94 -3.23
N LEU A 72 -4.36 -16.23 -3.75
CA LEU A 72 -5.64 -15.91 -3.12
C LEU A 72 -6.12 -17.01 -2.18
N ARG A 73 -5.85 -18.28 -2.55
CA ARG A 73 -6.33 -19.45 -1.81
C ARG A 73 -5.45 -20.64 -2.09
N VAL A 74 -5.12 -21.39 -1.04
CA VAL A 74 -4.43 -22.69 -1.12
C VAL A 74 -5.39 -23.78 -0.68
N ALA A 75 -5.69 -24.74 -1.57
CA ALA A 75 -6.58 -25.85 -1.28
C ALA A 75 -6.01 -27.17 -1.84
N LYS A 76 -6.58 -28.31 -1.42
CA LYS A 76 -6.18 -29.63 -1.95
C LYS A 76 -6.45 -29.72 -3.45
N GLU A 77 -7.50 -29.05 -3.90
CA GLU A 77 -7.93 -28.99 -5.28
C GLU A 77 -7.06 -28.02 -6.12
N GLY A 78 -6.03 -27.40 -5.57
CA GLY A 78 -5.14 -26.48 -6.29
C GLY A 78 -5.06 -25.11 -5.67
N ILE A 79 -4.28 -24.24 -6.32
CA ILE A 79 -3.94 -22.90 -5.80
C ILE A 79 -4.53 -21.84 -6.74
N ALA A 80 -5.37 -20.97 -6.19
CA ALA A 80 -5.92 -19.83 -6.93
C ALA A 80 -4.97 -18.64 -6.83
N VAL A 81 -4.58 -18.08 -7.96
CA VAL A 81 -3.62 -16.97 -8.05
C VAL A 81 -4.24 -15.84 -8.87
N LYS A 82 -4.20 -14.62 -8.33
CA LYS A 82 -4.60 -13.38 -9.00
C LYS A 82 -3.38 -12.75 -9.66
N PHE A 83 -3.46 -12.34 -10.93
CA PHE A 83 -2.37 -11.59 -11.55
C PHE A 83 -2.27 -10.19 -10.94
N LEU A 84 -1.05 -9.74 -10.64
CA LEU A 84 -0.78 -8.43 -10.04
C LEU A 84 -0.38 -7.38 -11.07
N ASN A 85 0.43 -7.78 -12.06
CA ASN A 85 0.95 -6.91 -13.10
C ASN A 85 1.03 -7.72 -14.40
N HIS A 86 -0.05 -7.75 -15.18
CA HIS A 86 0.05 -8.25 -16.55
C HIS A 86 0.37 -7.06 -17.46
N THR A 87 1.47 -7.14 -18.21
CA THR A 87 1.77 -6.18 -19.27
C THR A 87 0.71 -6.29 -20.37
N ARG A 88 0.63 -5.29 -21.26
CA ARG A 88 -0.23 -5.36 -22.44
C ARG A 88 0.06 -6.63 -23.26
N ASP A 89 1.33 -7.00 -23.37
CA ASP A 89 1.77 -8.18 -24.12
C ASP A 89 1.32 -9.48 -23.44
N SER A 90 1.51 -9.60 -22.12
CA SER A 90 1.04 -10.78 -21.38
C SER A 90 -0.48 -10.91 -21.41
N LYS A 91 -1.22 -9.79 -21.29
CA LYS A 91 -2.69 -9.76 -21.41
C LYS A 91 -3.14 -10.20 -22.79
N TRP A 92 -2.47 -9.70 -23.83
CA TRP A 92 -2.76 -10.04 -25.22
C TRP A 92 -2.48 -11.51 -25.52
N LEU A 93 -1.39 -12.07 -25.00
CA LEU A 93 -1.04 -13.48 -25.17
C LEU A 93 -2.05 -14.41 -24.47
N ILE A 94 -2.43 -14.10 -23.23
CA ILE A 94 -3.50 -14.81 -22.50
C ILE A 94 -4.83 -14.69 -23.26
N TRP A 95 -5.18 -13.49 -23.73
CA TRP A 95 -6.40 -13.27 -24.49
C TRP A 95 -6.45 -14.08 -25.78
N ASN A 96 -5.37 -14.11 -26.58
CA ASN A 96 -5.34 -14.90 -27.80
C ASN A 96 -5.54 -16.40 -27.53
N TYR A 97 -4.96 -16.91 -26.43
CA TYR A 97 -5.23 -18.27 -26.00
C TYR A 97 -6.70 -18.45 -25.60
N LEU A 98 -7.25 -17.58 -24.75
CA LEU A 98 -8.65 -17.65 -24.33
C LEU A 98 -9.60 -17.58 -25.53
N LYS A 99 -9.33 -16.70 -26.49
CA LYS A 99 -10.12 -16.51 -27.71
C LYS A 99 -10.30 -17.83 -28.46
N THR A 100 -9.24 -18.63 -28.64
CA THR A 100 -9.35 -19.93 -29.34
C THR A 100 -10.20 -20.94 -28.56
N GLN A 101 -10.14 -20.93 -27.23
CA GLN A 101 -10.90 -21.82 -26.35
C GLN A 101 -12.37 -21.41 -26.18
N LEU A 102 -12.66 -20.12 -26.31
CA LEU A 102 -13.98 -19.54 -26.01
C LEU A 102 -14.88 -19.42 -27.24
N SER A 103 -14.32 -19.30 -28.45
CA SER A 103 -15.06 -19.00 -29.69
C SER A 103 -16.11 -20.06 -30.09
N TYR A 104 -16.09 -21.26 -29.48
CA TYR A 104 -16.98 -22.38 -29.84
C TYR A 104 -17.89 -22.85 -28.69
N LYS A 105 -18.01 -22.06 -27.61
CA LYS A 105 -18.83 -22.45 -26.46
C LYS A 105 -20.30 -22.18 -26.70
N LYS A 106 -21.14 -23.20 -26.46
CA LYS A 106 -22.61 -23.11 -26.49
C LYS A 106 -23.24 -22.57 -25.21
N GLU A 107 -22.42 -22.27 -24.20
CA GLU A 107 -22.83 -21.72 -22.92
C GLU A 107 -22.07 -20.42 -22.63
N CYS A 108 -22.79 -19.43 -22.10
CA CYS A 108 -22.23 -18.18 -21.66
C CYS A 108 -21.24 -18.41 -20.51
N ILE A 109 -20.00 -17.94 -20.67
CA ILE A 109 -18.93 -18.17 -19.68
C ILE A 109 -19.13 -17.46 -18.34
N TYR A 110 -20.03 -16.47 -18.30
CA TYR A 110 -20.28 -15.67 -17.10
C TYR A 110 -21.47 -16.19 -16.29
N CYS A 111 -22.53 -16.68 -16.95
CA CYS A 111 -23.77 -17.10 -16.29
C CYS A 111 -24.19 -18.55 -16.57
N HIS A 112 -23.44 -19.28 -17.41
CA HIS A 112 -23.69 -20.68 -17.78
C HIS A 112 -25.04 -20.97 -18.45
N ASN A 113 -25.76 -19.94 -18.91
CA ASN A 113 -26.95 -20.13 -19.73
C ASN A 113 -26.55 -20.45 -21.17
N ILE A 114 -27.40 -21.22 -21.86
CA ILE A 114 -27.22 -21.58 -23.26
C ILE A 114 -27.21 -20.32 -24.12
N ILE A 115 -26.33 -20.31 -25.12
CA ILE A 115 -26.27 -19.27 -26.15
C ILE A 115 -27.13 -19.79 -27.31
N ASP A 116 -28.35 -19.26 -27.43
CA ASP A 116 -29.34 -19.72 -28.42
C ASP A 116 -29.01 -19.28 -29.86
N ASN A 117 -28.22 -18.21 -30.02
CA ASN A 117 -27.74 -17.71 -31.31
C ASN A 117 -26.25 -17.35 -31.25
N GLU A 118 -25.41 -18.03 -32.04
CA GLU A 118 -23.96 -17.78 -32.12
C GLU A 118 -23.62 -16.44 -32.80
N GLU A 119 -24.58 -15.79 -33.48
CA GLU A 119 -24.43 -14.46 -34.06
C GLU A 119 -24.67 -13.31 -33.05
N ASN A 120 -25.13 -13.61 -31.84
CA ASN A 120 -25.38 -12.57 -30.84
C ASN A 120 -24.07 -12.06 -30.21
N ASP A 121 -23.84 -10.75 -30.25
CA ASP A 121 -22.68 -10.14 -29.59
C ASP A 121 -22.76 -10.17 -28.06
N ARG A 122 -23.97 -10.35 -27.51
CA ARG A 122 -24.24 -10.32 -26.07
C ARG A 122 -25.10 -11.50 -25.61
N CYS A 123 -24.82 -11.99 -24.42
CA CYS A 123 -25.65 -13.00 -23.77
C CYS A 123 -27.00 -12.40 -23.33
N GLU A 124 -28.10 -12.99 -23.76
CA GLU A 124 -29.45 -12.49 -23.46
C GLU A 124 -29.80 -12.54 -21.96
N HIS A 125 -29.22 -13.50 -21.22
CA HIS A 125 -29.50 -13.65 -19.79
C HIS A 125 -28.69 -12.67 -18.93
N CYS A 126 -27.40 -12.48 -19.20
CA CYS A 126 -26.53 -11.68 -18.32
C CYS A 126 -26.05 -10.36 -18.93
N GLY A 127 -26.30 -10.13 -20.23
CA GLY A 127 -25.95 -8.91 -20.97
C GLY A 127 -24.47 -8.75 -21.31
N MET A 128 -23.60 -9.68 -20.88
CA MET A 128 -22.17 -9.62 -21.14
C MET A 128 -21.84 -9.89 -22.60
N VAL A 129 -20.78 -9.27 -23.10
CA VAL A 129 -20.25 -9.52 -24.44
C VAL A 129 -19.72 -10.95 -24.57
N ILE A 130 -20.15 -11.64 -25.63
CA ILE A 130 -19.83 -13.05 -25.91
C ILE A 130 -19.31 -13.29 -27.34
N ASN A 131 -19.29 -12.27 -28.21
CA ASN A 131 -18.62 -12.39 -29.51
C ASN A 131 -17.10 -12.20 -29.36
N PHE A 132 -16.43 -13.27 -28.91
CA PHE A 132 -14.98 -13.30 -28.70
C PHE A 132 -14.17 -13.13 -30.00
N THR A 133 -14.82 -13.18 -31.17
CA THR A 133 -14.13 -13.04 -32.46
C THR A 133 -13.88 -11.59 -32.87
N GLU A 134 -14.64 -10.63 -32.32
CA GLU A 134 -14.47 -9.20 -32.59
C GLU A 134 -13.04 -8.71 -32.34
N GLU A 135 -12.56 -7.82 -33.19
CA GLU A 135 -11.21 -7.27 -33.11
C GLU A 135 -11.01 -6.43 -31.84
N ASN A 136 -12.02 -5.65 -31.46
CA ASN A 136 -12.00 -4.76 -30.28
C ASN A 136 -12.66 -5.38 -29.04
N PHE A 137 -12.78 -6.70 -28.97
CA PHE A 137 -13.50 -7.37 -27.87
C PHE A 137 -12.97 -6.98 -26.48
N LEU A 138 -11.65 -6.93 -26.30
CA LEU A 138 -11.05 -6.61 -25.00
C LEU A 138 -11.42 -5.21 -24.51
N ASP A 139 -11.38 -4.21 -25.40
CA ASP A 139 -11.75 -2.84 -25.05
C ASP A 139 -13.24 -2.78 -24.66
N THR A 140 -14.12 -3.40 -25.43
CA THR A 140 -15.56 -3.48 -25.14
C THR A 140 -15.82 -4.21 -23.81
N TYR A 141 -15.10 -5.30 -23.55
CA TYR A 141 -15.20 -6.06 -22.31
C TYR A 141 -14.75 -5.23 -21.09
N GLU A 142 -13.64 -4.51 -21.19
CA GLU A 142 -13.14 -3.63 -20.13
C GLU A 142 -14.12 -2.48 -19.82
N ASP A 143 -14.70 -1.86 -20.85
CA ASP A 143 -15.72 -0.83 -20.68
C ASP A 143 -16.99 -1.37 -20.02
N GLU A 144 -17.41 -2.59 -20.38
CA GLU A 144 -18.55 -3.27 -19.75
C GLU A 144 -18.27 -3.61 -18.28
N LEU A 145 -17.07 -4.11 -17.96
CA LEU A 145 -16.63 -4.36 -16.59
C LEU A 145 -16.68 -3.07 -15.77
N LEU A 146 -16.08 -2.00 -16.28
CA LEU A 146 -16.07 -0.71 -15.62
C LEU A 146 -17.50 -0.23 -15.35
N LYS A 147 -18.38 -0.27 -16.36
CA LYS A 147 -19.78 0.13 -16.21
C LYS A 147 -20.50 -0.65 -15.11
N ARG A 148 -20.29 -1.97 -15.03
CA ARG A 148 -20.91 -2.82 -14.01
C ARG A 148 -20.39 -2.52 -12.60
N TRP A 149 -19.09 -2.36 -12.45
CA TRP A 149 -18.50 -2.03 -11.16
C TRP A 149 -18.86 -0.60 -10.72
N THR A 150 -18.91 0.35 -11.65
CA THR A 150 -19.44 1.69 -11.40
C THR A 150 -20.89 1.60 -10.92
N GLY A 151 -21.77 0.87 -11.60
CA GLY A 151 -23.16 0.69 -11.16
C GLY A 151 -23.30 -0.01 -9.80
N PHE A 152 -22.44 -1.00 -9.51
CA PHE A 152 -22.38 -1.64 -8.20
C PHE A 152 -22.00 -0.64 -7.09
N LEU A 153 -21.00 0.20 -7.35
CA LEU A 153 -20.56 1.24 -6.42
C LEU A 153 -21.57 2.39 -6.31
N ASP A 154 -22.24 2.77 -7.39
CA ASP A 154 -23.26 3.83 -7.39
C ASP A 154 -24.41 3.48 -6.45
N ASN A 155 -24.90 2.23 -6.47
CA ASN A 155 -25.90 1.79 -5.49
C ASN A 155 -25.41 1.91 -4.04
N ALA A 156 -24.12 1.62 -3.78
CA ALA A 156 -23.54 1.77 -2.45
C ALA A 156 -23.32 3.24 -2.06
N LEU A 157 -23.00 4.09 -3.05
CA LEU A 157 -22.83 5.53 -2.87
C LEU A 157 -24.18 6.22 -2.63
N GLU A 158 -25.26 5.77 -3.25
CA GLU A 158 -26.61 6.26 -2.97
C GLU A 158 -26.98 6.04 -1.49
N ASP A 159 -26.84 4.81 -0.97
CA ASP A 159 -27.05 4.53 0.46
C ASP A 159 -26.13 5.37 1.36
N PHE A 160 -24.83 5.45 1.02
CA PHE A 160 -23.86 6.26 1.74
C PHE A 160 -24.30 7.73 1.82
N THR A 161 -24.66 8.33 0.67
CA THR A 161 -25.06 9.74 0.59
C THR A 161 -26.36 10.01 1.33
N GLU A 162 -27.37 9.15 1.18
CA GLU A 162 -28.65 9.29 1.88
C GLU A 162 -28.45 9.27 3.41
N ARG A 163 -27.64 8.35 3.91
CA ARG A 163 -27.36 8.22 5.35
C ARG A 163 -26.50 9.37 5.88
N MET A 164 -25.53 9.86 5.11
CA MET A 164 -24.74 11.05 5.48
C MET A 164 -25.60 12.32 5.50
N GLU A 165 -26.53 12.49 4.56
CA GLU A 165 -27.46 13.63 4.54
C GLU A 165 -28.49 13.54 5.68
N ALA A 166 -28.97 12.35 6.03
CA ALA A 166 -29.79 12.15 7.23
C ALA A 166 -29.02 12.54 8.49
N LEU A 167 -27.78 12.07 8.64
CA LEU A 167 -26.92 12.43 9.76
C LEU A 167 -26.68 13.95 9.84
N LYS A 168 -26.46 14.60 8.70
CA LYS A 168 -26.28 16.07 8.62
C LYS A 168 -27.48 16.86 9.14
N LYS A 169 -28.70 16.32 9.05
CA LYS A 169 -29.91 16.95 9.59
C LYS A 169 -30.09 16.71 11.09
N GLU A 170 -29.55 15.60 11.59
CA GLU A 170 -29.82 15.11 12.96
C GLU A 170 -28.65 15.33 13.94
N TYR A 171 -27.43 15.61 13.46
CA TYR A 171 -26.24 15.61 14.33
C TYR A 171 -26.31 16.60 15.50
N THR A 172 -27.04 17.71 15.37
CA THR A 172 -27.15 18.74 16.42
C THR A 172 -27.93 18.30 17.66
N ILE A 173 -28.76 17.26 17.54
CA ILE A 173 -29.56 16.69 18.64
C ILE A 173 -29.01 15.36 19.15
N MET A 174 -27.89 14.88 18.60
CA MET A 174 -27.24 13.64 18.97
C MET A 174 -26.05 13.88 19.88
N ASP A 175 -25.73 12.92 20.74
CA ASP A 175 -24.47 12.96 21.47
C ASP A 175 -23.27 12.63 20.54
N PRO A 176 -22.06 13.13 20.83
CA PRO A 176 -20.88 12.91 19.99
C PRO A 176 -20.54 11.44 19.70
N GLU A 177 -20.74 10.54 20.65
CA GLU A 177 -20.38 9.12 20.49
C GLU A 177 -21.32 8.45 19.48
N SER A 178 -22.61 8.72 19.58
CA SER A 178 -23.62 8.26 18.62
C SER A 178 -23.35 8.76 17.19
N ILE A 179 -22.91 10.01 17.04
CA ILE A 179 -22.54 10.58 15.72
C ILE A 179 -21.37 9.82 15.12
N LEU A 180 -20.29 9.62 15.89
CA LEU A 180 -19.09 8.91 15.43
C LEU A 180 -19.39 7.46 15.08
N LYS A 181 -20.23 6.78 15.87
CA LYS A 181 -20.67 5.41 15.59
C LYS A 181 -21.47 5.32 14.30
N ARG A 182 -22.34 6.29 14.02
CA ARG A 182 -23.07 6.36 12.74
C ARG A 182 -22.12 6.58 11.56
N ILE A 183 -21.18 7.51 11.67
CA ILE A 183 -20.15 7.74 10.62
C ILE A 183 -19.39 6.44 10.37
N ASP A 184 -18.92 5.78 11.43
CA ASP A 184 -18.15 4.54 11.31
C ASP A 184 -18.95 3.42 10.62
N THR A 185 -20.23 3.29 10.96
CA THR A 185 -21.12 2.30 10.32
C THR A 185 -21.30 2.62 8.83
N ILE A 186 -21.62 3.87 8.49
CA ILE A 186 -21.80 4.30 7.09
C ILE A 186 -20.53 4.08 6.27
N VAL A 187 -19.37 4.47 6.81
CA VAL A 187 -18.07 4.28 6.15
C VAL A 187 -17.74 2.81 6.01
N THR A 188 -17.95 2.00 7.06
CA THR A 188 -17.64 0.58 7.07
C THR A 188 -18.47 -0.18 6.04
N ASP A 189 -19.78 0.08 5.97
CA ASP A 189 -20.69 -0.55 5.01
C ASP A 189 -20.27 -0.26 3.56
N PHE A 190 -19.88 0.99 3.27
CA PHE A 190 -19.35 1.36 1.95
C PHE A 190 -18.03 0.65 1.65
N LEU A 191 -17.09 0.66 2.60
CA LEU A 191 -15.78 0.05 2.41
C LEU A 191 -15.88 -1.47 2.22
N GLU A 192 -16.91 -2.15 2.76
CA GLU A 192 -17.13 -3.57 2.49
C GLU A 192 -17.45 -3.82 1.01
N LYS A 193 -18.13 -2.88 0.34
CA LYS A 193 -18.34 -2.93 -1.11
C LYS A 193 -17.04 -2.67 -1.85
N ALA A 194 -16.22 -1.73 -1.40
CA ALA A 194 -14.91 -1.47 -1.96
C ALA A 194 -13.98 -2.71 -1.85
N ASP A 195 -14.01 -3.43 -0.72
CA ASP A 195 -13.25 -4.68 -0.52
C ASP A 195 -13.68 -5.77 -1.53
N ILE A 196 -14.98 -5.86 -1.84
CA ILE A 196 -15.49 -6.76 -2.89
C ILE A 196 -14.90 -6.36 -4.25
N VAL A 197 -14.85 -5.08 -4.59
CA VAL A 197 -14.25 -4.61 -5.85
C VAL A 197 -12.76 -4.95 -5.90
N GLU A 198 -11.97 -4.59 -4.90
CA GLU A 198 -10.52 -4.87 -4.89
C GLU A 198 -10.21 -6.38 -4.93
N THR A 199 -11.09 -7.22 -4.38
CA THR A 199 -10.95 -8.67 -4.46
C THR A 199 -11.18 -9.18 -5.89
N ASN A 200 -12.14 -8.61 -6.62
CA ASN A 200 -12.60 -9.13 -7.92
C ASN A 200 -12.01 -8.40 -9.14
N VAL A 201 -11.41 -7.22 -8.97
CA VAL A 201 -10.78 -6.45 -10.05
C VAL A 201 -9.26 -6.50 -9.87
N SER A 202 -8.54 -7.03 -10.87
CA SER A 202 -7.07 -7.08 -10.89
C SER A 202 -6.44 -5.93 -11.66
N ASP A 203 -7.18 -5.32 -12.57
CA ASP A 203 -6.67 -4.26 -13.43
C ASP A 203 -6.58 -2.94 -12.63
N GLU A 204 -5.34 -2.48 -12.39
CA GLU A 204 -5.09 -1.25 -11.63
C GLU A 204 -5.62 0.00 -12.34
N THR A 205 -5.71 -0.01 -13.67
CA THR A 205 -6.29 1.10 -14.44
C THR A 205 -7.78 1.21 -14.18
N ILE A 206 -8.49 0.07 -14.16
CA ILE A 206 -9.91 0.02 -13.81
C ILE A 206 -10.11 0.44 -12.34
N LEU A 207 -9.31 -0.11 -11.40
CA LEU A 207 -9.38 0.26 -9.98
C LEU A 207 -9.18 1.76 -9.77
N LYS A 208 -8.19 2.37 -10.44
CA LYS A 208 -7.94 3.81 -10.36
C LYS A 208 -9.15 4.63 -10.84
N ARG A 209 -9.75 4.26 -11.98
CA ARG A 209 -10.96 4.93 -12.50
C ARG A 209 -12.13 4.84 -11.52
N LEU A 210 -12.34 3.66 -10.92
CA LEU A 210 -13.39 3.44 -9.92
C LEU A 210 -13.14 4.24 -8.62
N ARG A 211 -11.90 4.28 -8.12
CA ARG A 211 -11.51 5.10 -6.97
C ARG A 211 -11.74 6.58 -7.24
N THR A 212 -11.33 7.08 -8.41
CA THR A 212 -11.59 8.48 -8.80
C THR A 212 -13.09 8.80 -8.84
N HIS A 213 -13.92 7.90 -9.37
CA HIS A 213 -15.38 8.06 -9.37
C HIS A 213 -15.95 8.16 -7.95
N VAL A 214 -15.51 7.30 -7.03
CA VAL A 214 -15.91 7.34 -5.61
C VAL A 214 -15.46 8.62 -4.92
N LEU A 215 -14.22 9.06 -5.14
CA LEU A 215 -13.71 10.30 -4.58
C LEU A 215 -14.58 11.50 -5.00
N GLN A 216 -14.90 11.59 -6.31
CA GLN A 216 -15.77 12.64 -6.85
C GLN A 216 -17.18 12.62 -6.25
N LYS A 217 -17.79 11.42 -6.16
CA LYS A 217 -19.16 11.26 -5.64
C LYS A 217 -19.28 11.53 -4.15
N THR A 218 -18.23 11.25 -3.39
CA THR A 218 -18.20 11.47 -1.93
C THR A 218 -17.69 12.86 -1.54
N GLU A 219 -17.18 13.65 -2.49
CA GLU A 219 -16.62 14.97 -2.24
C GLU A 219 -17.59 15.94 -1.52
N PRO A 220 -18.89 16.04 -1.86
CA PRO A 220 -19.81 16.94 -1.14
C PRO A 220 -19.93 16.66 0.37
N VAL A 221 -19.62 15.44 0.79
CA VAL A 221 -19.59 15.04 2.20
C VAL A 221 -18.23 15.40 2.80
N PHE A 222 -17.15 14.94 2.19
CA PHE A 222 -15.81 15.00 2.79
C PHE A 222 -15.14 16.38 2.67
N SER A 223 -15.57 17.24 1.74
CA SER A 223 -15.08 18.62 1.62
C SER A 223 -15.47 19.50 2.83
N GLN A 224 -16.39 19.02 3.69
CA GLN A 224 -16.73 19.68 4.95
C GLN A 224 -15.64 19.48 6.02
N SER A 225 -14.78 18.47 5.87
CA SER A 225 -13.68 18.15 6.77
C SER A 225 -12.37 18.72 6.25
N TYR A 226 -11.66 19.48 7.10
CA TYR A 226 -10.32 19.96 6.83
C TYR A 226 -9.36 18.79 6.59
N CYS A 227 -9.41 17.77 7.45
CA CYS A 227 -8.53 16.61 7.37
C CYS A 227 -8.75 15.83 6.07
N PHE A 228 -10.00 15.53 5.69
CA PHE A 228 -10.29 14.83 4.44
C PHE A 228 -9.94 15.68 3.21
N THR A 229 -10.25 16.97 3.22
CA THR A 229 -9.88 17.87 2.11
C THR A 229 -8.37 17.89 1.90
N ARG A 230 -7.61 17.96 3.00
CA ARG A 230 -6.14 17.99 2.96
C ARG A 230 -5.55 16.72 2.35
N VAL A 231 -6.02 15.55 2.77
CA VAL A 231 -5.53 14.26 2.25
C VAL A 231 -6.07 13.96 0.85
N ARG A 232 -7.17 14.58 0.39
CA ARG A 232 -7.64 14.39 -0.99
C ARG A 232 -7.01 15.34 -2.01
N THR A 233 -6.34 16.40 -1.53
CA THR A 233 -5.75 17.43 -2.40
C THR A 233 -4.23 17.45 -2.34
N TRP A 234 -3.63 16.86 -1.30
CA TRP A 234 -2.18 16.83 -1.04
C TRP A 234 -1.48 18.15 -1.41
N PRO A 235 -1.74 19.27 -0.69
CA PRO A 235 -1.28 20.60 -1.12
C PRO A 235 0.25 20.75 -1.23
N GLN A 236 1.02 19.83 -0.65
CA GLN A 236 2.48 19.77 -0.70
C GLN A 236 2.99 18.98 -1.93
N GLY A 237 2.09 18.39 -2.72
CA GLY A 237 2.40 17.63 -3.93
C GLY A 237 2.75 16.17 -3.70
N HIS A 238 2.75 15.69 -2.45
CA HIS A 238 2.99 14.28 -2.14
C HIS A 238 2.20 13.82 -0.91
N GLN A 239 1.90 12.53 -0.88
CA GLN A 239 1.18 11.88 0.21
C GLN A 239 2.06 11.81 1.47
N GLY A 240 1.43 11.95 2.65
CA GLY A 240 2.12 11.84 3.94
C GLY A 240 3.06 12.99 4.27
N ASP A 241 2.85 14.18 3.68
CA ASP A 241 3.65 15.37 3.92
C ASP A 241 3.72 15.80 5.41
N TYR A 242 4.74 16.58 5.75
CA TYR A 242 5.01 16.96 7.14
C TYR A 242 3.86 17.75 7.78
N LYS A 243 3.14 18.60 7.02
CA LYS A 243 2.02 19.38 7.56
C LYS A 243 0.84 18.47 7.86
N THR A 244 0.55 17.50 7.00
CA THR A 244 -0.47 16.47 7.24
C THR A 244 -0.14 15.65 8.49
N LEU A 245 1.11 15.17 8.61
CA LEU A 245 1.55 14.45 9.79
C LEU A 245 1.48 15.32 11.06
N GLU A 246 1.84 16.61 10.99
CA GLU A 246 1.68 17.53 12.12
C GLU A 246 0.24 17.69 12.58
N HIS A 247 -0.73 17.67 11.66
CA HIS A 247 -2.15 17.69 12.03
C HIS A 247 -2.56 16.39 12.72
N ILE A 248 -2.11 15.24 12.22
CA ILE A 248 -2.32 13.93 12.86
C ILE A 248 -1.71 13.91 14.27
N TYR A 249 -0.51 14.47 14.45
CA TYR A 249 0.17 14.57 15.74
C TYR A 249 -0.56 15.47 16.73
N ARG A 250 -1.13 16.60 16.27
CA ARG A 250 -1.93 17.51 17.10
C ARG A 250 -3.25 16.90 17.56
N LYS A 251 -3.79 15.95 16.79
CA LYS A 251 -5.06 15.25 17.11
C LYS A 251 -6.21 16.24 17.39
N MET A 252 -6.28 17.30 16.60
CA MET A 252 -7.25 18.38 16.80
C MET A 252 -8.09 18.58 15.53
N PRO A 253 -9.42 18.35 15.60
CA PRO A 253 -10.34 18.74 14.53
C PRO A 253 -10.28 20.25 14.27
N LEU A 254 -10.38 20.66 13.01
CA LEU A 254 -10.33 22.06 12.59
C LEU A 254 -11.60 22.53 11.88
N SER A 255 -12.45 21.61 11.44
CA SER A 255 -13.76 21.91 10.87
C SER A 255 -14.85 22.13 11.92
N GLU A 256 -15.99 22.66 11.45
CA GLU A 256 -17.21 22.86 12.22
C GLU A 256 -18.33 21.90 11.77
N GLY A 257 -19.44 21.84 12.52
CA GLY A 257 -20.62 21.06 12.18
C GLY A 257 -20.31 19.57 11.97
N LEU A 258 -20.87 18.96 10.92
CA LEU A 258 -20.56 17.56 10.55
C LEU A 258 -19.07 17.37 10.19
N GLY A 259 -18.44 18.40 9.63
CA GLY A 259 -17.01 18.40 9.29
C GLY A 259 -16.11 18.16 10.51
N TYR A 260 -16.47 18.72 11.67
CA TYR A 260 -15.77 18.46 12.94
C TYR A 260 -15.69 16.96 13.26
N TYR A 261 -16.82 16.25 13.11
CA TYR A 261 -16.89 14.82 13.41
C TYR A 261 -16.17 13.97 12.36
N LEU A 262 -16.15 14.41 11.10
CA LEU A 262 -15.36 13.79 10.04
C LEU A 262 -13.85 13.95 10.28
N ASP A 263 -13.39 15.14 10.68
CA ASP A 263 -12.02 15.36 11.14
C ASP A 263 -11.67 14.46 12.33
N TYR A 264 -12.55 14.44 13.34
CA TYR A 264 -12.37 13.60 14.51
C TYR A 264 -12.26 12.12 14.11
N TYR A 265 -13.15 11.64 13.25
CA TYR A 265 -13.18 10.27 12.77
C TYR A 265 -11.86 9.86 12.12
N ILE A 266 -11.37 10.61 11.12
CA ILE A 266 -10.13 10.24 10.43
C ILE A 266 -8.89 10.39 11.33
N LEU A 267 -8.88 11.37 12.24
CA LEU A 267 -7.81 11.52 13.22
C LEU A 267 -7.76 10.34 14.22
N HIS A 268 -8.90 9.70 14.48
CA HIS A 268 -9.02 8.51 15.35
C HIS A 268 -8.98 7.19 14.59
N CYS A 269 -8.78 7.21 13.27
CA CYS A 269 -8.56 5.98 12.53
C CYS A 269 -7.29 5.27 13.03
N LYS A 270 -7.21 3.96 12.82
CA LYS A 270 -6.14 3.12 13.37
C LYS A 270 -4.74 3.61 12.99
N LEU A 271 -4.50 4.00 11.73
CA LEU A 271 -3.20 4.55 11.32
C LEU A 271 -2.95 5.95 11.86
N GLY A 272 -3.98 6.77 12.07
CA GLY A 272 -3.84 8.07 12.72
C GLY A 272 -3.31 7.92 14.16
N GLU A 273 -3.84 6.95 14.91
CA GLU A 273 -3.32 6.60 16.22
C GLU A 273 -1.92 5.99 16.16
N ALA A 274 -1.69 5.04 15.27
CA ALA A 274 -0.38 4.40 15.11
C ALA A 274 0.73 5.42 14.80
N VAL A 275 0.45 6.42 13.96
CA VAL A 275 1.39 7.52 13.64
C VAL A 275 1.73 8.34 14.90
N ARG A 276 0.76 8.61 15.78
CA ARG A 276 1.01 9.29 17.06
C ARG A 276 1.79 8.42 18.05
N ASN A 277 1.59 7.11 18.04
CA ASN A 277 2.36 6.20 18.88
C ASN A 277 3.80 6.07 18.36
N ARG A 278 3.98 6.01 17.04
CA ARG A 278 5.28 5.94 16.35
C ARG A 278 6.22 7.06 16.80
N ILE A 279 5.74 8.31 16.88
CA ILE A 279 6.63 9.42 17.29
C ILE A 279 7.11 9.27 18.74
N LYS A 280 6.25 8.80 19.66
CA LYS A 280 6.63 8.56 21.07
C LYS A 280 7.62 7.41 21.21
N ILE A 281 7.39 6.32 20.47
CA ILE A 281 8.29 5.17 20.45
C ILE A 281 9.67 5.57 19.92
N LEU A 282 9.70 6.31 18.80
CA LEU A 282 10.95 6.80 18.22
C LEU A 282 11.70 7.72 19.19
N GLN A 283 11.01 8.61 19.90
CA GLN A 283 11.63 9.43 20.95
C GLN A 283 12.31 8.58 22.01
N ASN A 284 11.60 7.59 22.59
CA ASN A 284 12.18 6.71 23.60
C ASN A 284 13.39 5.91 23.09
N LEU A 285 13.32 5.42 21.85
CA LEU A 285 14.45 4.70 21.22
C LEU A 285 15.67 5.61 21.08
N LEU A 286 15.48 6.83 20.57
CA LEU A 286 16.57 7.79 20.40
C LEU A 286 17.12 8.27 21.75
N GLU A 287 16.28 8.51 22.75
CA GLU A 287 16.73 8.85 24.11
C GLU A 287 17.66 7.77 24.68
N ASN A 288 17.31 6.49 24.51
CA ASN A 288 18.15 5.39 24.96
C ASN A 288 19.52 5.37 24.26
N GLU A 289 19.54 5.60 22.94
CA GLU A 289 20.81 5.71 22.19
C GLU A 289 21.66 6.90 22.68
N LEU A 290 21.03 8.03 22.98
CA LEU A 290 21.71 9.24 23.44
C LEU A 290 22.22 9.12 24.89
N LEU A 291 21.58 8.30 25.72
CA LEU A 291 22.05 8.02 27.08
C LEU A 291 23.26 7.08 27.12
N GLN A 292 23.35 6.17 26.14
CA GLN A 292 24.40 5.15 26.10
C GLN A 292 25.65 5.57 25.32
N ARG A 293 25.55 6.65 24.53
CA ARG A 293 26.62 7.12 23.63
C ARG A 293 27.08 8.52 23.98
N HIS A 294 28.38 8.77 23.84
CA HIS A 294 28.96 10.11 23.94
C HIS A 294 29.23 10.68 22.54
N GLN A 295 28.65 11.84 22.24
CA GLN A 295 28.74 12.54 20.94
C GLN A 295 28.39 11.68 19.71
N PRO A 296 27.28 10.90 19.74
CA PRO A 296 26.93 10.04 18.61
C PRO A 296 26.63 10.85 17.34
N ARG A 297 26.97 10.27 16.19
CA ARG A 297 26.56 10.75 14.87
C ARG A 297 25.23 10.09 14.47
N ILE A 298 24.23 10.90 14.20
CA ILE A 298 22.88 10.43 13.88
C ILE A 298 22.47 10.95 12.50
N LEU A 299 21.91 10.07 11.68
CA LEU A 299 21.31 10.43 10.39
C LEU A 299 19.79 10.19 10.43
N ASN A 300 19.02 11.26 10.23
CA ASN A 300 17.57 11.24 10.06
C ASN A 300 17.21 11.41 8.57
N ILE A 301 16.63 10.37 7.97
CA ILE A 301 16.30 10.30 6.55
C ILE A 301 14.81 10.56 6.32
N ALA A 302 14.48 11.50 5.41
CA ALA A 302 13.13 12.03 5.22
C ALA A 302 12.60 12.60 6.54
N CYS A 303 13.34 13.59 7.06
CA CYS A 303 13.24 14.05 8.43
C CYS A 303 11.91 14.77 8.75
N GLY A 304 11.19 15.25 7.73
CA GLY A 304 9.92 15.94 7.90
C GLY A 304 10.02 17.08 8.92
N SER A 305 9.10 17.10 9.88
CA SER A 305 9.02 18.16 10.89
C SER A 305 9.97 17.99 12.09
N CYS A 306 10.77 16.93 12.14
CA CYS A 306 11.67 16.61 13.27
C CYS A 306 10.99 16.69 14.65
N ARG A 307 9.72 16.28 14.74
CA ARG A 307 8.94 16.35 15.99
C ARG A 307 9.56 15.51 17.10
N GLU A 308 10.15 14.38 16.74
CA GLU A 308 10.88 13.50 17.63
C GLU A 308 12.06 14.25 18.27
N LEU A 309 12.89 14.91 17.46
CA LEU A 309 14.09 15.63 17.91
C LEU A 309 13.73 16.80 18.83
N TYR A 310 12.63 17.49 18.54
CA TYR A 310 12.11 18.55 19.41
C TYR A 310 11.79 18.03 20.82
N GLY A 311 11.16 16.85 20.92
CA GLY A 311 10.81 16.28 22.22
C GLY A 311 11.99 15.78 23.04
N ILE A 312 13.12 15.48 22.40
CA ILE A 312 14.33 14.92 23.05
C ILE A 312 15.50 15.91 23.05
N SER A 313 15.22 17.20 22.84
CA SER A 313 16.25 18.23 22.73
C SER A 313 17.19 18.32 23.93
N PRO A 314 16.76 18.10 25.20
CA PRO A 314 17.68 18.06 26.34
C PRO A 314 18.72 16.95 26.22
N GLN A 315 18.32 15.75 25.77
CA GLN A 315 19.18 14.58 25.60
C GLN A 315 20.16 14.78 24.43
N ILE A 316 19.73 15.46 23.36
CA ILE A 316 20.62 15.83 22.25
C ILE A 316 21.74 16.76 22.75
N LEU A 317 21.38 17.74 23.59
CA LEU A 317 22.35 18.69 24.14
C LEU A 317 23.33 18.02 25.12
N SER A 318 22.83 17.16 26.02
CA SER A 318 23.65 16.52 27.06
C SER A 318 24.60 15.45 26.49
N SER A 319 24.13 14.62 25.55
CA SER A 319 24.96 13.63 24.86
C SER A 319 26.01 14.26 23.94
N GLY A 320 25.77 15.50 23.50
CA GLY A 320 26.60 16.19 22.51
C GLY A 320 26.47 15.60 21.11
N ALA A 321 25.36 14.92 20.81
CA ALA A 321 25.10 14.31 19.51
C ALA A 321 25.28 15.28 18.34
N ARG A 322 25.65 14.75 17.18
CA ARG A 322 25.70 15.48 15.90
C ARG A 322 24.71 14.83 14.95
N ILE A 323 23.66 15.55 14.61
CA ILE A 323 22.53 15.02 13.85
C ILE A 323 22.55 15.64 12.46
N THR A 324 22.49 14.80 11.42
CA THR A 324 22.23 15.23 10.05
C THR A 324 20.79 14.87 9.70
N CYS A 325 19.98 15.88 9.37
CA CYS A 325 18.60 15.71 8.93
C CYS A 325 18.52 15.99 7.44
N ILE A 326 18.02 15.03 6.67
CA ILE A 326 17.85 15.17 5.22
C ILE A 326 16.39 15.05 4.80
N ASP A 327 15.99 15.90 3.86
CA ASP A 327 14.68 15.85 3.23
C ASP A 327 14.75 16.43 1.81
N THR A 328 13.80 16.07 0.95
CA THR A 328 13.62 16.71 -0.35
C THR A 328 12.78 17.98 -0.26
N ASP A 329 11.92 18.07 0.75
CA ASP A 329 11.01 19.20 0.95
C ASP A 329 11.70 20.35 1.73
N GLU A 330 11.88 21.49 1.05
CA GLU A 330 12.45 22.69 1.65
C GLU A 330 11.58 23.27 2.77
N ASP A 331 10.25 23.17 2.60
CA ASP A 331 9.30 23.68 3.59
C ASP A 331 9.39 22.85 4.87
N ALA A 332 9.57 21.52 4.74
CA ALA A 332 9.78 20.63 5.88
C ALA A 332 11.07 20.97 6.64
N LEU A 333 12.18 21.17 5.90
CA LEU A 333 13.48 21.54 6.50
C LEU A 333 13.40 22.89 7.21
N SER A 334 12.77 23.89 6.58
CA SER A 334 12.58 25.21 7.16
C SER A 334 11.74 25.14 8.44
N TYR A 335 10.65 24.35 8.41
CA TYR A 335 9.79 24.14 9.56
C TYR A 335 10.51 23.42 10.71
N ALA A 336 11.30 22.39 10.40
CA ALA A 336 12.10 21.66 11.38
C ALA A 336 13.19 22.55 11.99
N PHE A 337 13.84 23.40 11.20
CA PHE A 337 14.82 24.37 11.68
C PHE A 337 14.21 25.31 12.72
N SER A 338 13.13 26.02 12.37
CA SER A 338 12.47 26.98 13.27
C SER A 338 12.00 26.32 14.57
N ARG A 339 11.54 25.07 14.49
CA ARG A 339 11.16 24.28 15.66
C ARG A 339 12.34 24.00 16.59
N LEU A 340 13.45 23.54 16.06
CA LEU A 340 14.63 23.17 16.86
C LEU A 340 15.41 24.40 17.36
N GLU A 341 15.31 25.53 16.67
CA GLU A 341 15.90 26.80 17.09
C GLU A 341 15.42 27.22 18.48
N ILE A 342 14.12 27.11 18.74
CA ILE A 342 13.50 27.46 20.04
C ILE A 342 14.07 26.61 21.20
N THR A 343 14.55 25.40 20.90
CA THR A 343 15.12 24.50 21.92
C THR A 343 16.61 24.74 22.19
N GLY A 344 17.29 25.51 21.33
CA GLY A 344 18.74 25.68 21.36
C GLY A 344 19.55 24.45 20.91
N SER A 345 18.90 23.33 20.57
CA SER A 345 19.55 22.13 20.03
C SER A 345 19.96 22.28 18.57
N ILE A 346 19.48 23.32 17.87
CA ILE A 346 19.80 23.58 16.46
C ILE A 346 21.30 23.55 16.14
N ARG A 347 22.17 23.99 17.07
CA ARG A 347 23.63 23.95 16.93
C ARG A 347 24.22 22.53 16.79
N ARG A 348 23.43 21.50 17.08
CA ARG A 348 23.76 20.08 16.98
C ARG A 348 23.18 19.43 15.72
N VAL A 349 22.36 20.15 14.97
CA VAL A 349 21.58 19.62 13.84
C VAL A 349 21.99 20.32 12.56
N ASN A 350 22.42 19.53 11.58
CA ASN A 350 22.71 19.98 10.23
C ASN A 350 21.57 19.55 9.31
N PHE A 351 20.88 20.53 8.70
CA PHE A 351 19.84 20.27 7.71
C PHE A 351 20.42 20.28 6.30
N LYS A 352 20.03 19.30 5.48
CA LYS A 352 20.48 19.22 4.08
C LYS A 352 19.33 18.81 3.18
N LYS A 353 19.04 19.64 2.18
CA LYS A 353 18.17 19.24 1.08
C LYS A 353 18.83 18.17 0.26
N TYR A 354 18.31 16.96 0.33
CA TYR A 354 18.90 15.79 -0.31
C TYR A 354 17.85 14.76 -0.64
N ASN A 355 17.94 14.20 -1.85
CA ASN A 355 17.09 13.09 -2.23
C ASN A 355 17.60 11.80 -1.59
N ALA A 356 16.87 11.29 -0.61
CA ALA A 356 17.17 10.03 0.07
C ALA A 356 17.28 8.83 -0.90
N LEU A 357 16.62 8.89 -2.07
CA LEU A 357 16.78 7.89 -3.12
C LEU A 357 18.17 7.87 -3.77
N ARG A 358 19.06 8.80 -3.45
CA ARG A 358 20.47 8.74 -3.89
C ARG A 358 21.36 7.99 -2.89
N MET A 359 20.80 7.54 -1.77
CA MET A 359 21.55 6.86 -0.71
C MET A 359 21.72 5.35 -0.94
N PHE A 360 21.32 4.81 -2.10
CA PHE A 360 21.68 3.43 -2.47
C PHE A 360 23.18 3.26 -2.76
N ASP A 361 23.92 4.35 -2.94
CA ASP A 361 25.36 4.34 -3.20
C ASP A 361 26.14 4.56 -1.89
N HIS A 362 26.79 3.51 -1.40
CA HIS A 362 27.55 3.55 -0.16
C HIS A 362 28.76 4.49 -0.22
N GLU A 363 29.49 4.53 -1.34
CA GLU A 363 30.71 5.33 -1.46
C GLU A 363 30.39 6.82 -1.42
N LEU A 364 29.34 7.23 -2.15
CA LEU A 364 28.85 8.61 -2.11
C LEU A 364 28.33 8.99 -0.72
N ASN A 365 27.64 8.08 -0.03
CA ASN A 365 27.19 8.32 1.34
C ASN A 365 28.38 8.51 2.29
N LEU A 366 29.42 7.70 2.17
CA LEU A 366 30.61 7.80 3.01
C LEU A 366 31.33 9.15 2.80
N ILE A 367 31.41 9.63 1.56
CA ILE A 367 32.02 10.93 1.22
C ILE A 367 31.19 12.10 1.77
N HIS A 368 29.86 12.06 1.57
CA HIS A 368 29.01 13.24 1.81
C HIS A 368 28.36 13.30 3.19
N ILE A 369 28.21 12.17 3.86
CA ILE A 369 27.54 12.03 5.15
C ILE A 369 28.50 11.44 6.20
N GLY A 370 29.34 10.49 5.80
CA GLY A 370 30.25 9.77 6.68
C GLY A 370 29.57 8.69 7.52
N MET A 371 30.36 7.91 8.24
CA MET A 371 29.86 6.84 9.10
C MET A 371 28.98 7.37 10.24
N GLN A 372 27.94 6.59 10.59
CA GLN A 372 26.92 6.96 11.57
C GLN A 372 26.83 5.95 12.71
N ASP A 373 26.48 6.43 13.90
CA ASP A 373 26.19 5.58 15.06
C ASP A 373 24.72 5.16 15.06
N VAL A 374 23.83 6.05 14.64
CA VAL A 374 22.41 5.76 14.47
C VAL A 374 21.93 6.28 13.12
N ILE A 375 21.20 5.46 12.38
CA ILE A 375 20.48 5.88 11.17
C ILE A 375 19.00 5.58 11.41
N TYR A 376 18.10 6.49 11.03
CA TYR A 376 16.67 6.18 11.08
C TYR A 376 15.86 6.81 9.95
N SER A 377 14.79 6.11 9.57
CA SER A 377 13.66 6.67 8.83
C SER A 377 12.39 5.94 9.26
N VAL A 378 11.33 6.71 9.50
CA VAL A 378 10.06 6.16 10.00
C VAL A 378 8.87 6.46 9.10
N GLY A 379 9.12 6.92 7.88
CA GLY A 379 8.08 7.28 6.91
C GLY A 379 8.44 7.15 5.44
N LEU A 380 9.70 6.85 5.08
CA LEU A 380 10.12 6.74 3.68
C LEU A 380 9.96 5.32 3.12
N PHE A 381 10.35 4.30 3.88
CA PHE A 381 10.57 2.96 3.35
C PHE A 381 9.28 2.28 2.85
N ASP A 382 8.13 2.62 3.42
CA ASP A 382 6.81 2.14 2.98
C ASP A 382 6.52 2.45 1.50
N TYR A 383 7.16 3.47 0.91
CA TYR A 383 6.90 3.94 -0.46
C TYR A 383 7.81 3.32 -1.53
N LEU A 384 8.89 2.65 -1.12
CA LEU A 384 9.96 2.25 -2.04
C LEU A 384 9.68 0.89 -2.65
N GLU A 385 10.05 0.68 -3.92
CA GLU A 385 10.00 -0.64 -4.56
C GLU A 385 10.98 -1.62 -3.88
N THR A 386 10.63 -2.90 -3.90
CA THR A 386 11.33 -3.95 -3.12
C THR A 386 12.83 -4.01 -3.46
N ASP A 387 13.17 -4.10 -4.75
CA ASP A 387 14.58 -4.22 -5.17
C ASP A 387 15.40 -2.97 -4.85
N PHE A 388 14.78 -1.81 -4.93
CA PHE A 388 15.43 -0.56 -4.57
C PHE A 388 15.64 -0.47 -3.05
N LEU A 389 14.64 -0.86 -2.27
CA LEU A 389 14.69 -0.83 -0.82
C LEU A 389 15.75 -1.80 -0.26
N ILE A 390 15.94 -2.96 -0.90
CA ILE A 390 17.03 -3.90 -0.58
C ILE A 390 18.39 -3.19 -0.73
N LYS A 391 18.68 -2.62 -1.90
CA LYS A 391 19.93 -1.89 -2.17
C LYS A 391 20.15 -0.72 -1.21
N LEU A 392 19.07 0.01 -0.88
CA LEU A 392 19.13 1.10 0.08
C LEU A 392 19.52 0.59 1.47
N PHE A 393 18.91 -0.50 1.94
CA PHE A 393 19.26 -1.08 3.24
C PHE A 393 20.69 -1.60 3.30
N GLU A 394 21.20 -2.22 2.23
CA GLU A 394 22.62 -2.61 2.13
C GLU A 394 23.54 -1.41 2.37
N ALA A 395 23.31 -0.32 1.62
CA ALA A 395 24.13 0.89 1.71
C ALA A 395 24.05 1.57 3.08
N LEU A 396 22.84 1.66 3.67
CA LEU A 396 22.63 2.23 5.00
C LEU A 396 23.27 1.36 6.10
N TYR A 397 23.15 0.04 6.00
CA TYR A 397 23.78 -0.88 6.95
C TYR A 397 25.30 -0.81 6.88
N MET A 398 25.88 -0.70 5.67
CA MET A 398 27.31 -0.47 5.50
C MET A 398 27.78 0.88 6.08
N LEU A 399 26.93 1.90 6.08
CA LEU A 399 27.23 3.24 6.61
C LEU A 399 27.26 3.31 8.16
N LEU A 400 26.75 2.29 8.86
CA LEU A 400 26.81 2.23 10.32
C LEU A 400 28.24 1.94 10.83
N ASN A 401 28.65 2.56 11.93
CA ASN A 401 29.81 2.15 12.70
C ASN A 401 29.59 0.76 13.34
N PRO A 402 30.66 0.03 13.72
CA PRO A 402 30.54 -1.08 14.66
C PRO A 402 29.85 -0.64 15.95
N GLY A 403 28.89 -1.43 16.44
CA GLY A 403 27.96 -1.08 17.51
C GLY A 403 26.89 -0.05 17.10
N GLY A 404 26.79 0.29 15.82
CA GLY A 404 25.77 1.21 15.29
C GLY A 404 24.40 0.55 15.11
N ARG A 405 23.35 1.36 15.03
CA ARG A 405 21.96 0.89 14.89
C ARG A 405 21.21 1.59 13.76
N LEU A 406 20.51 0.82 12.94
CA LEU A 406 19.52 1.32 12.00
C LEU A 406 18.11 1.09 12.56
N ILE A 407 17.28 2.14 12.56
CA ILE A 407 15.90 2.10 13.02
C ILE A 407 14.98 2.33 11.82
N ALA A 408 14.18 1.33 11.48
CA ALA A 408 13.20 1.41 10.40
C ALA A 408 11.80 1.17 10.97
N ALA A 409 10.80 1.93 10.51
CA ALA A 409 9.39 1.70 10.87
C ALA A 409 8.54 1.52 9.62
N PHE A 410 7.57 0.61 9.70
CA PHE A 410 6.71 0.24 8.59
C PHE A 410 5.26 0.02 9.01
N LYS A 411 4.35 0.16 8.05
CA LYS A 411 2.94 -0.18 8.20
C LYS A 411 2.72 -1.64 7.81
N ASP A 412 2.12 -2.41 8.71
CA ASP A 412 1.77 -3.81 8.44
C ASP A 412 0.37 -3.89 7.83
N ALA A 413 0.30 -4.25 6.55
CA ALA A 413 -0.94 -4.30 5.77
C ALA A 413 -2.01 -5.26 6.33
N HIS A 414 -1.64 -6.21 7.20
CA HIS A 414 -2.60 -7.08 7.88
C HIS A 414 -3.27 -6.43 9.09
N LYS A 415 -2.78 -5.26 9.52
CA LYS A 415 -3.16 -4.65 10.80
C LYS A 415 -4.00 -3.39 10.63
N TYR A 416 -4.32 -2.96 9.41
CA TYR A 416 -5.24 -1.85 9.14
C TYR A 416 -6.06 -2.11 7.88
N ARG A 417 -7.16 -1.37 7.71
CA ARG A 417 -8.02 -1.45 6.53
C ARG A 417 -7.49 -0.52 5.43
N HIS A 418 -6.77 -1.07 4.46
CA HIS A 418 -6.15 -0.31 3.38
C HIS A 418 -7.19 0.36 2.44
N THR A 419 -8.36 -0.25 2.26
CA THR A 419 -9.42 0.31 1.40
C THR A 419 -9.93 1.67 1.86
N MET A 420 -9.88 1.98 3.16
CA MET A 420 -10.14 3.34 3.66
C MET A 420 -9.22 4.37 2.98
N PHE A 421 -7.94 4.03 2.85
CA PHE A 421 -6.92 4.92 2.33
C PHE A 421 -7.00 5.02 0.80
N HIS A 422 -7.24 3.91 0.11
CA HIS A 422 -7.37 3.90 -1.34
C HIS A 422 -8.64 4.57 -1.85
N TRP A 423 -9.79 4.39 -1.17
CA TRP A 423 -11.09 4.78 -1.72
C TRP A 423 -11.65 6.10 -1.16
N LEU A 424 -11.31 6.46 0.08
CA LEU A 424 -11.88 7.66 0.72
C LEU A 424 -10.85 8.76 1.01
N VAL A 425 -9.56 8.42 1.07
CA VAL A 425 -8.49 9.36 1.44
C VAL A 425 -7.65 9.78 0.23
N ASP A 426 -7.61 8.97 -0.84
CA ASP A 426 -6.69 9.13 -1.97
C ASP A 426 -5.20 8.97 -1.55
N TRP A 427 -4.94 7.92 -0.75
CA TRP A 427 -3.60 7.56 -0.29
C TRP A 427 -3.25 6.11 -0.65
N ASP A 428 -2.66 5.93 -1.83
CA ASP A 428 -2.29 4.64 -2.45
C ASP A 428 -0.78 4.49 -2.70
N GLY A 429 0.04 5.50 -2.42
CA GLY A 429 1.46 5.50 -2.74
C GLY A 429 2.34 4.60 -1.85
N PHE A 430 1.88 4.22 -0.64
CA PHE A 430 2.63 3.25 0.17
C PHE A 430 2.28 1.81 -0.22
N LYS A 431 3.30 0.97 -0.29
CA LYS A 431 3.17 -0.45 -0.64
C LYS A 431 2.51 -1.21 0.51
N GLN A 432 1.47 -1.99 0.17
CA GLN A 432 0.78 -2.86 1.12
C GLN A 432 1.64 -4.09 1.44
N ARG A 433 2.64 -3.92 2.31
CA ARG A 433 3.59 -4.96 2.74
C ARG A 433 3.24 -5.53 4.10
N THR A 434 3.61 -6.78 4.32
CA THR A 434 3.45 -7.50 5.59
C THR A 434 4.77 -7.61 6.34
N GLU A 435 4.75 -8.13 7.57
CA GLU A 435 5.99 -8.41 8.33
C GLU A 435 6.93 -9.36 7.58
N GLU A 436 6.38 -10.36 6.90
CA GLU A 436 7.12 -11.32 6.09
C GLU A 436 7.84 -10.62 4.92
N ASP A 437 7.19 -9.65 4.26
CA ASP A 437 7.82 -8.85 3.19
C ASP A 437 9.03 -8.06 3.71
N PHE A 438 8.93 -7.45 4.90
CA PHE A 438 10.03 -6.66 5.48
C PHE A 438 11.20 -7.54 5.91
N LEU A 439 10.94 -8.65 6.60
CA LEU A 439 11.97 -9.63 6.97
C LEU A 439 12.69 -10.18 5.74
N TYR A 440 11.93 -10.43 4.69
CA TYR A 440 12.46 -10.84 3.40
C TYR A 440 13.42 -9.78 2.82
N ILE A 441 13.01 -8.51 2.79
CA ILE A 441 13.84 -7.40 2.30
C ILE A 441 15.16 -7.31 3.09
N PHE A 442 15.11 -7.40 4.43
CA PHE A 442 16.32 -7.37 5.26
C PHE A 442 17.26 -8.54 4.97
N HIS A 443 16.70 -9.75 4.86
CA HIS A 443 17.49 -10.93 4.52
C HIS A 443 18.22 -10.76 3.19
N ARG A 444 17.53 -10.24 2.16
CA ARG A 444 18.15 -9.97 0.85
C ARG A 444 19.20 -8.87 0.89
N ALA A 445 19.06 -7.90 1.79
CA ALA A 445 20.04 -6.86 2.04
C ALA A 445 21.28 -7.37 2.83
N GLY A 446 21.41 -8.68 3.04
CA GLY A 446 22.50 -9.28 3.81
C GLY A 446 22.42 -9.03 5.32
N ILE A 447 21.26 -8.60 5.82
CA ILE A 447 21.03 -8.35 7.25
C ILE A 447 20.43 -9.61 7.86
N SER A 448 21.19 -10.27 8.72
CA SER A 448 20.75 -11.51 9.35
C SER A 448 19.75 -11.27 10.48
N SER A 449 18.84 -12.23 10.69
CA SER A 449 17.74 -12.11 11.65
C SER A 449 18.20 -11.95 13.10
N GLU A 450 19.36 -12.50 13.49
CA GLU A 450 19.89 -12.33 14.85
C GLU A 450 20.29 -10.88 15.18
N LYS A 451 20.39 -10.02 14.16
CA LYS A 451 20.71 -8.60 14.30
C LYS A 451 19.46 -7.73 14.39
N ILE A 452 18.28 -8.33 14.28
CA ILE A 452 17.02 -7.61 14.15
C ILE A 452 16.18 -7.86 15.40
N THR A 453 15.83 -6.78 16.10
CA THR A 453 14.79 -6.79 17.14
C THR A 453 13.59 -6.01 16.64
N SER A 454 12.37 -6.48 16.91
CA SER A 454 11.15 -5.76 16.54
C SER A 454 10.34 -5.31 17.75
N LEU A 455 9.63 -4.19 17.58
CA LEU A 455 8.62 -3.72 18.52
C LEU A 455 7.44 -3.10 17.77
N ARG A 456 6.25 -3.15 18.35
CA ARG A 456 5.03 -2.61 17.74
C ARG A 456 4.45 -1.47 18.56
N ASP A 457 3.76 -0.57 17.85
CA ASP A 457 2.89 0.39 18.50
C ASP A 457 1.67 -0.30 19.15
N SER A 458 0.96 0.39 20.05
CA SER A 458 -0.17 -0.22 20.79
C SER A 458 -1.35 -0.62 19.91
N THR A 459 -1.50 -0.04 18.72
CA THR A 459 -2.52 -0.47 17.74
C THR A 459 -2.10 -1.73 16.99
N GLY A 460 -0.82 -2.07 17.04
CA GLY A 460 -0.17 -3.12 16.28
C GLY A 460 0.05 -2.81 14.80
N ALA A 461 -0.35 -1.63 14.30
CA ALA A 461 -0.33 -1.31 12.87
C ALA A 461 1.05 -0.88 12.36
N ILE A 462 1.89 -0.32 13.22
CA ILE A 462 3.26 0.08 12.90
C ILE A 462 4.24 -0.80 13.68
N ILE A 463 5.15 -1.43 12.94
CA ILE A 463 6.26 -2.20 13.47
C ILE A 463 7.56 -1.44 13.26
N PHE A 464 8.41 -1.42 14.28
CA PHE A 464 9.79 -0.96 14.21
C PHE A 464 10.71 -2.16 14.15
N TYR A 465 11.76 -2.04 13.34
CA TYR A 465 12.91 -2.92 13.33
C TYR A 465 14.14 -2.15 13.78
N LEU A 466 14.79 -2.65 14.82
CA LEU A 466 16.08 -2.20 15.33
C LEU A 466 17.14 -3.16 14.80
N ILE A 467 18.03 -2.65 13.95
CA ILE A 467 19.00 -3.45 13.21
C ILE A 467 20.38 -3.08 13.71
N ASP A 468 21.03 -4.02 14.41
CA ASP A 468 22.32 -3.81 15.05
C ASP A 468 23.50 -4.20 14.13
N LYS A 469 24.55 -3.39 14.14
CA LYS A 469 25.83 -3.69 13.48
C LYS A 469 26.88 -4.08 14.51
N ASN A 470 26.75 -5.29 15.02
CA ASN A 470 27.71 -5.88 15.96
C ASN A 470 28.92 -6.49 15.26
#